data_AF-A0A7S0PF27-F1
#
_entry.id   AF-A0A7S0PF27-F1
#
_cell.length_a   1.000
_cell.length_b   1.000
_cell.length_c   1.000
_cell.angle_alpha   90.00
_cell.angle_beta   90.00
_cell.angle_gamma   90.00
#
_symmetry.space_group_name_H-M   'P 1'
#
loop_
_entity.id
_entity.type
_entity.pdbx_description
1 polymer ?
#
loop_
_entity_poly.entity_id
_entity_poly.type
_entity_poly.pdbx_seq_one_letter_code
_entity_poly.pdbx_strand_id
1 'polypeptide(L)'
;AGAGLAGVEEAVGRFAKPTEAPSGLATDAARAAVADVFQPRSGDTVASVVDRARAAAASEAHAALAGRWLKALEGASPTSLCVTHEQLRRGAELSLRDCFAMELRLAVRFMQRPDFYEGVRAAVIDRDGKPAWSPATVEEVLASGDVDAFFAPLAGSELSGGEPLELQLAE
;
A
#
# COMPACT_ATOMS: atom_id res chain seq x y z
N ALA A 1 23.63 -25.87 4.69
CA ALA A 1 23.17 -24.78 3.81
C ALA A 1 23.74 -23.39 4.15
N GLY A 2 24.72 -23.24 5.08
CA GLY A 2 25.17 -21.92 5.55
C GLY A 2 26.28 -21.21 4.75
N ALA A 3 26.84 -21.85 3.71
CA ALA A 3 27.98 -21.29 2.96
C ALA A 3 27.56 -20.33 1.81
N GLY A 4 26.32 -20.43 1.31
CA GLY A 4 25.88 -19.68 0.12
C GLY A 4 25.57 -18.20 0.38
N LEU A 5 24.91 -17.88 1.49
CA LEU A 5 24.54 -16.50 1.81
C LEU A 5 25.75 -15.65 2.28
N ALA A 6 26.69 -16.26 3.00
CA ALA A 6 27.91 -15.58 3.44
C ALA A 6 28.76 -15.07 2.25
N GLY A 7 28.87 -15.86 1.18
CA GLY A 7 29.57 -15.45 -0.04
C GLY A 7 28.83 -14.35 -0.81
N VAL A 8 27.49 -14.33 -0.77
CA VAL A 8 26.70 -13.27 -1.39
C VAL A 8 26.86 -11.95 -0.63
N GLU A 9 26.74 -11.96 0.70
CA GLU A 9 26.94 -10.76 1.52
C GLU A 9 28.37 -10.22 1.41
N GLU A 10 29.37 -11.10 1.37
CA GLU A 10 30.77 -10.72 1.14
C GLU A 10 30.95 -10.10 -0.25
N ALA A 11 30.38 -10.71 -1.30
CA ALA A 11 30.44 -10.17 -2.65
C ALA A 11 29.77 -8.79 -2.74
N VAL A 12 28.58 -8.62 -2.14
CA VAL A 12 27.90 -7.32 -2.07
C VAL A 12 28.75 -6.31 -1.31
N GLY A 13 29.28 -6.68 -0.14
CA GLY A 13 30.12 -5.83 0.69
C GLY A 13 31.39 -5.36 -0.03
N ARG A 14 32.00 -6.22 -0.85
CA ARG A 14 33.19 -5.90 -1.65
C ARG A 14 32.95 -4.75 -2.65
N PHE A 15 31.75 -4.65 -3.21
CA PHE A 15 31.40 -3.62 -4.20
C PHE A 15 30.57 -2.47 -3.62
N ALA A 16 30.10 -2.60 -2.37
CA ALA A 16 29.42 -1.54 -1.67
C ALA A 16 30.35 -0.33 -1.45
N LYS A 17 29.84 0.86 -1.75
CA LYS A 17 30.52 2.13 -1.47
C LYS A 17 29.67 2.93 -0.48
N PRO A 18 30.27 3.72 0.42
CA PRO A 18 29.52 4.66 1.22
C PRO A 18 28.73 5.60 0.31
N THR A 19 27.42 5.61 0.49
CA THR A 19 26.53 6.56 -0.17
C THR A 19 26.25 7.65 0.86
N GLU A 20 26.47 8.91 0.49
CA GLU A 20 25.93 10.03 1.27
C GLU A 20 24.42 9.84 1.39
N ALA A 21 23.84 10.15 2.57
CA ALA A 21 22.43 9.91 2.84
C ALA A 21 21.57 10.38 1.65
N PRO A 22 20.89 9.47 0.94
CA PRO A 22 20.29 9.80 -0.33
C PRO A 22 19.08 10.67 -0.06
N SER A 23 19.21 11.98 -0.29
CA SER A 23 18.18 13.01 -0.14
C SER A 23 17.67 13.27 1.29
N GLY A 24 17.12 14.46 1.52
CA GLY A 24 16.50 14.87 2.79
C GLY A 24 15.21 14.14 3.17
N LEU A 25 14.93 12.98 2.56
CA LEU A 25 13.73 12.18 2.78
C LEU A 25 13.81 11.27 4.01
N ALA A 26 15.01 10.89 4.45
CA ALA A 26 15.22 10.02 5.61
C ALA A 26 15.74 10.78 6.84
N THR A 27 15.23 11.99 7.08
CA THR A 27 15.54 12.79 8.28
C THR A 27 14.70 12.36 9.47
N ASP A 28 15.14 12.68 10.69
CA ASP A 28 14.33 12.46 11.90
C ASP A 28 13.00 13.21 11.85
N ALA A 29 13.00 14.43 11.29
CA ALA A 29 11.78 15.20 11.09
C ALA A 29 10.81 14.51 10.10
N ALA A 30 11.31 13.92 9.02
CA ALA A 30 10.47 13.16 8.09
C ALA A 30 9.92 11.87 8.73
N ARG A 31 10.74 11.18 9.54
CA ARG A 31 10.28 10.01 10.32
C ARG A 31 9.20 10.39 11.32
N ALA A 32 9.38 11.50 12.05
CA ALA A 32 8.37 12.02 12.97
C ALA A 32 7.06 12.35 12.24
N ALA A 33 7.13 13.04 11.09
CA ALA A 33 5.96 13.33 10.28
C ALA A 33 5.21 12.06 9.81
N VAL A 34 5.95 11.01 9.41
CA VAL A 34 5.35 9.73 9.04
C VAL A 34 4.67 9.08 10.24
N ALA A 35 5.31 9.10 11.41
CA ALA A 35 4.73 8.54 12.63
C ALA A 35 3.45 9.29 13.05
N ASP A 36 3.48 10.63 13.00
CA ASP A 36 2.34 11.47 13.37
C ASP A 36 1.11 11.22 12.49
N VAL A 37 1.31 10.97 11.19
CA VAL A 37 0.21 10.79 10.23
C VAL A 37 -0.21 9.33 10.10
N PHE A 38 0.74 8.42 9.87
CA PHE A 38 0.48 7.06 9.38
C PHE A 38 0.72 5.95 10.40
N GLN A 39 1.29 6.23 11.58
CA GLN A 39 1.44 5.18 12.58
C GLN A 39 0.06 4.64 12.99
N PRO A 40 -0.16 3.31 12.92
CA PRO A 40 -1.46 2.73 13.22
C PRO A 40 -1.91 3.00 14.65
N ARG A 41 -3.17 3.38 14.82
CA ARG A 41 -3.83 3.55 16.12
C ARG A 41 -5.09 2.70 16.18
N SER A 42 -5.47 2.30 17.40
CA SER A 42 -6.69 1.52 17.61
C SER A 42 -7.91 2.29 17.10
N GLY A 43 -8.68 1.67 16.22
CA GLY A 43 -9.88 2.28 15.62
C GLY A 43 -9.62 3.23 14.45
N ASP A 44 -8.38 3.28 13.93
CA ASP A 44 -8.06 4.12 12.77
C ASP A 44 -8.86 3.73 11.52
N THR A 45 -9.42 4.76 10.88
CA THR A 45 -10.00 4.70 9.53
C THR A 45 -9.17 5.55 8.57
N VAL A 46 -9.38 5.37 7.26
CA VAL A 46 -8.77 6.26 6.27
C VAL A 46 -9.13 7.73 6.50
N ALA A 47 -10.39 8.02 6.90
CA ALA A 47 -10.81 9.38 7.24
C ALA A 47 -9.94 9.97 8.36
N SER A 48 -9.68 9.21 9.42
CA SER A 48 -8.80 9.66 10.50
C SER A 48 -7.35 9.89 10.06
N VAL A 49 -6.84 9.10 9.11
CA VAL A 49 -5.50 9.30 8.52
C VAL A 49 -5.45 10.58 7.68
N VAL A 50 -6.48 10.82 6.87
CA VAL A 50 -6.61 12.05 6.07
C VAL A 50 -6.70 13.28 6.97
N ASP A 51 -7.47 13.23 8.05
CA ASP A 51 -7.56 14.33 9.02
C ASP A 51 -6.21 14.62 9.70
N ARG A 52 -5.44 13.58 10.04
CA ARG A 52 -4.08 13.76 10.56
C ARG A 52 -3.14 14.35 9.51
N ALA A 53 -3.21 13.89 8.26
CA ALA A 53 -2.44 14.47 7.16
C ALA A 53 -2.77 15.96 6.96
N ARG A 54 -4.06 16.33 7.07
CA ARG A 54 -4.53 17.72 7.00
C ARG A 54 -4.02 18.56 8.15
N ALA A 55 -4.09 18.06 9.39
CA ALA A 55 -3.54 18.75 10.55
C ALA A 55 -2.02 18.95 10.43
N ALA A 56 -1.29 17.92 10.00
CA ALA A 56 0.16 18.00 9.78
C ALA A 56 0.50 18.99 8.64
N ALA A 57 -0.31 19.05 7.59
CA ALA A 57 -0.14 20.00 6.48
C ALA A 57 -0.36 21.46 6.91
N ALA A 58 -1.15 21.70 7.95
CA ALA A 58 -1.37 23.02 8.54
C ALA A 58 -0.32 23.41 9.60
N SER A 59 0.55 22.48 9.99
CA SER A 59 1.59 22.72 11.02
C SER A 59 2.90 23.23 10.41
N GLU A 60 3.61 24.09 11.13
CA GLU A 60 4.92 24.60 10.68
C GLU A 60 5.97 23.49 10.57
N ALA A 61 5.89 22.48 11.44
CA ALA A 61 6.85 21.38 11.50
C ALA A 61 6.86 20.53 10.22
N HIS A 62 5.69 20.28 9.61
CA HIS A 62 5.53 19.26 8.57
C HIS A 62 4.75 19.71 7.32
N ALA A 63 4.34 20.99 7.23
CA ALA A 63 3.45 21.51 6.19
C ALA A 63 3.78 21.04 4.77
N ALA A 64 5.03 21.23 4.32
CA ALA A 64 5.42 20.95 2.94
C ALA A 64 5.35 19.45 2.60
N LEU A 65 5.71 18.57 3.54
CA LEU A 65 5.71 17.13 3.33
C LEU A 65 4.29 16.57 3.42
N ALA A 66 3.57 16.92 4.48
CA ALA A 66 2.20 16.48 4.70
C ALA A 66 1.22 17.04 3.65
N GLY A 67 1.44 18.25 3.14
CA GLY A 67 0.64 18.80 2.03
C GLY A 67 0.74 17.97 0.74
N ARG A 68 1.91 17.38 0.46
CA ARG A 68 2.06 16.45 -0.68
C ARG A 68 1.32 15.14 -0.45
N TRP A 69 1.36 14.61 0.78
CA TRP A 69 0.63 13.40 1.14
C TRP A 69 -0.88 13.63 1.08
N LEU A 70 -1.37 14.74 1.64
CA LEU A 70 -2.79 15.09 1.59
C LEU A 70 -3.27 15.18 0.15
N LYS A 71 -2.53 15.88 -0.73
CA LYS A 71 -2.86 15.95 -2.15
C LYS A 71 -2.90 14.57 -2.82
N ALA A 72 -1.98 13.67 -2.45
CA ALA A 72 -1.96 12.31 -2.99
C ALA A 72 -3.14 11.47 -2.48
N LEU A 73 -3.48 11.58 -1.20
CA LEU A 73 -4.62 10.90 -0.58
C LEU A 73 -5.94 11.40 -1.18
N GLU A 74 -6.14 12.72 -1.30
CA GLU A 74 -7.37 13.32 -1.84
C GLU A 74 -7.53 13.08 -3.35
N GLY A 75 -6.43 12.80 -4.08
CA GLY A 75 -6.48 12.45 -5.50
C GLY A 75 -6.70 10.97 -5.80
N ALA A 76 -6.53 10.08 -4.81
CA ALA A 76 -6.64 8.64 -4.99
C ALA A 76 -8.10 8.14 -4.95
N SER A 77 -8.35 6.94 -5.48
CA SER A 77 -9.66 6.28 -5.37
C SER A 77 -9.98 6.02 -3.88
N PRO A 78 -11.12 6.51 -3.36
CA PRO A 78 -11.53 6.26 -1.98
C PRO A 78 -11.66 4.77 -1.65
N THR A 79 -12.18 3.98 -2.60
CA THR A 79 -12.26 2.52 -2.50
C THR A 79 -10.87 1.92 -2.30
N SER A 80 -9.91 2.34 -3.13
CA SER A 80 -8.53 1.83 -3.08
C SER A 80 -7.83 2.18 -1.77
N LEU A 81 -8.05 3.39 -1.25
CA LEU A 81 -7.51 3.80 0.06
C LEU A 81 -8.05 2.91 1.18
N CYS A 82 -9.37 2.70 1.24
CA CYS A 82 -10.00 1.91 2.30
C CYS A 82 -9.55 0.44 2.26
N VAL A 83 -9.50 -0.15 1.06
CA VAL A 83 -9.03 -1.53 0.88
C VAL A 83 -7.54 -1.66 1.21
N THR A 84 -6.69 -0.70 0.80
CA THR A 84 -5.26 -0.72 1.12
C THR A 84 -5.02 -0.60 2.63
N HIS A 85 -5.74 0.30 3.31
CA HIS A 85 -5.66 0.45 4.76
C HIS A 85 -5.99 -0.86 5.49
N GLU A 86 -7.08 -1.52 5.09
CA GLU A 86 -7.47 -2.81 5.65
C GLU A 86 -6.51 -3.95 5.27
N GLN A 87 -5.96 -3.94 4.05
CA GLN A 87 -4.97 -4.91 3.59
C GLN A 87 -3.69 -4.84 4.44
N LEU A 88 -3.16 -3.63 4.69
CA LEU A 88 -1.98 -3.46 5.53
C LEU A 88 -2.22 -3.94 6.96
N ARG A 89 -3.42 -3.67 7.50
CA ARG A 89 -3.81 -4.11 8.83
C ARG A 89 -3.89 -5.63 8.94
N ARG A 90 -4.49 -6.32 7.96
CA ARG A 90 -4.56 -7.79 7.92
C ARG A 90 -3.19 -8.41 7.67
N GLY A 91 -2.46 -7.87 6.70
CA GLY A 91 -1.18 -8.39 6.24
C GLY A 91 -0.07 -8.37 7.28
N ALA A 92 -0.13 -7.46 8.27
CA ALA A 92 0.85 -7.37 9.36
C ALA A 92 1.01 -8.68 10.16
N GLU A 93 -0.04 -9.51 10.20
CA GLU A 93 -0.08 -10.78 10.96
C GLU A 93 -0.02 -12.02 10.04
N LEU A 94 0.13 -11.84 8.72
CA LEU A 94 0.09 -12.92 7.74
C LEU A 94 1.49 -13.37 7.31
N SER A 95 1.60 -14.64 6.93
CA SER A 95 2.79 -15.11 6.20
C SER A 95 2.83 -14.48 4.80
N LEU A 96 4.01 -14.43 4.17
CA LEU A 96 4.15 -13.94 2.79
C LEU A 96 3.21 -14.67 1.82
N ARG A 97 3.05 -15.99 1.99
CA ARG A 97 2.14 -16.80 1.18
C ARG A 97 0.69 -16.34 1.35
N ASP A 98 0.26 -16.12 2.59
CA ASP A 98 -1.11 -15.70 2.89
C ASP A 98 -1.37 -14.27 2.43
N CYS A 99 -0.35 -13.39 2.44
CA CYS A 99 -0.41 -12.08 1.80
C CYS A 99 -0.69 -12.21 0.31
N PHE A 100 0.01 -13.08 -0.42
CA PHE A 100 -0.27 -13.30 -1.85
C PHE A 100 -1.67 -13.89 -2.09
N ALA A 101 -2.13 -14.82 -1.23
CA ALA A 101 -3.49 -15.34 -1.31
C ALA A 101 -4.54 -14.22 -1.12
N MET A 102 -4.32 -13.33 -0.14
CA MET A 102 -5.14 -12.15 0.06
C MET A 102 -5.09 -11.20 -1.15
N GLU A 103 -3.90 -10.88 -1.65
CA GLU A 103 -3.69 -9.97 -2.78
C GLU A 103 -4.35 -10.47 -4.07
N LEU A 104 -4.36 -11.79 -4.31
CA LEU A 104 -5.10 -12.34 -5.45
C LEU A 104 -6.60 -12.06 -5.33
N ARG A 105 -7.18 -12.22 -4.13
CA ARG A 105 -8.59 -11.90 -3.87
C ARG A 105 -8.89 -10.44 -4.17
N LEU A 106 -7.98 -9.54 -3.79
CA LEU A 106 -8.10 -8.10 -4.06
C LEU A 106 -8.02 -7.80 -5.55
N ALA A 107 -6.99 -8.32 -6.24
CA ALA A 107 -6.77 -8.09 -7.67
C ALA A 107 -7.98 -8.50 -8.51
N VAL A 108 -8.51 -9.71 -8.28
CA VAL A 108 -9.69 -10.21 -9.01
C VAL A 108 -10.91 -9.30 -8.80
N ARG A 109 -11.13 -8.80 -7.58
CA ARG A 109 -12.28 -7.94 -7.28
C ARG A 109 -12.10 -6.52 -7.78
N PHE A 110 -10.90 -5.97 -7.75
CA PHE A 110 -10.63 -4.65 -8.37
C PHE A 110 -10.92 -4.67 -9.87
N MET A 111 -10.61 -5.77 -10.57
CA MET A 111 -10.95 -5.92 -11.99
C MET A 111 -12.47 -5.92 -12.27
N GLN A 112 -13.30 -6.14 -11.26
CA GLN A 112 -14.77 -6.08 -11.35
C GLN A 112 -15.32 -4.69 -11.02
N ARG A 113 -14.47 -3.74 -10.59
CA ARG A 113 -14.88 -2.40 -10.16
C ARG A 113 -14.61 -1.35 -11.25
N PRO A 114 -15.54 -0.41 -11.49
CA PRO A 114 -15.34 0.68 -12.45
C PRO A 114 -14.11 1.55 -12.15
N ASP A 115 -13.83 1.80 -10.86
CA ASP A 115 -12.70 2.61 -10.39
C ASP A 115 -11.35 2.15 -10.95
N PHE A 116 -11.14 0.85 -11.15
CA PHE A 116 -9.89 0.36 -11.73
C PHE A 116 -9.70 0.88 -13.16
N TYR A 117 -10.72 0.75 -13.99
CA TYR A 117 -10.68 1.19 -15.38
C TYR A 117 -10.61 2.72 -15.48
N GLU A 118 -11.33 3.43 -14.61
CA GLU A 118 -11.28 4.89 -14.57
C GLU A 118 -9.89 5.40 -14.17
N GLY A 119 -9.23 4.74 -13.22
CA GLY A 119 -7.86 5.09 -12.84
C GLY A 119 -6.88 4.86 -14.00
N VAL A 120 -7.01 3.73 -14.70
CA VAL A 120 -6.20 3.45 -15.91
C VAL A 120 -6.46 4.49 -16.99
N ARG A 121 -7.73 4.86 -17.23
CA ARG A 121 -8.10 5.89 -18.20
C ARG A 121 -7.42 7.22 -17.86
N ALA A 122 -7.63 7.74 -16.64
CA ALA A 122 -7.14 9.04 -16.21
C ALA A 122 -5.61 9.12 -16.15
N ALA A 123 -4.92 8.03 -15.78
CA ALA A 123 -3.47 8.02 -15.58
C ALA A 123 -2.67 7.64 -16.84
N VAL A 124 -3.17 6.72 -17.66
CA VAL A 124 -2.38 6.07 -18.74
C VAL A 124 -2.92 6.40 -20.13
N ILE A 125 -4.25 6.30 -20.31
CA ILE A 125 -4.89 6.43 -21.62
C ILE A 125 -5.03 7.90 -22.00
N ASP A 126 -5.85 8.63 -21.23
CA ASP A 126 -6.15 10.05 -21.49
C ASP A 126 -5.12 10.97 -20.82
N ARG A 127 -4.50 10.50 -19.74
CA ARG A 127 -3.46 11.22 -18.96
C ARG A 127 -3.91 12.61 -18.50
N ASP A 128 -5.19 12.75 -18.21
CA ASP A 128 -5.78 14.01 -17.75
C ASP A 128 -5.56 14.26 -16.25
N GLY A 129 -5.23 13.22 -15.48
CA GLY A 129 -5.09 13.28 -14.03
C GLY A 129 -6.40 13.67 -13.31
N LYS A 130 -7.55 13.41 -13.93
CA LYS A 130 -8.89 13.79 -13.43
C LYS A 130 -9.84 12.57 -13.40
N PRO A 131 -9.56 11.61 -12.53
CA PRO A 131 -10.44 10.45 -12.38
C PRO A 131 -11.77 10.85 -11.73
N ALA A 132 -12.87 10.27 -12.23
CA ALA A 132 -14.21 10.40 -11.68
C ALA A 132 -14.56 9.15 -10.83
N TRP A 133 -14.04 9.12 -9.61
CA TRP A 133 -14.20 7.99 -8.69
C TRP A 133 -15.66 7.73 -8.28
N SER A 134 -16.01 6.45 -8.12
CA SER A 134 -17.31 6.01 -7.60
C SER A 134 -17.16 4.78 -6.69
N PRO A 135 -17.37 4.92 -5.36
CA PRO A 135 -17.80 6.13 -4.64
C PRO A 135 -16.78 7.29 -4.67
N ALA A 136 -17.26 8.52 -4.48
CA ALA A 136 -16.46 9.73 -4.64
C ALA A 136 -15.72 10.13 -3.36
N THR A 137 -16.17 9.65 -2.19
CA THR A 137 -15.58 9.98 -0.89
C THR A 137 -15.27 8.75 -0.04
N VAL A 138 -14.38 8.91 0.94
CA VAL A 138 -14.02 7.85 1.89
C VAL A 138 -15.22 7.52 2.79
N GLU A 139 -16.00 8.53 3.16
CA GLU A 139 -17.19 8.40 4.00
C GLU A 139 -18.25 7.52 3.32
N GLU A 140 -18.46 7.67 2.01
CA GLU A 140 -19.38 6.84 1.24
C GLU A 140 -18.94 5.37 1.24
N VAL A 141 -17.65 5.10 1.07
CA VAL A 141 -17.11 3.72 1.09
C VAL A 141 -17.25 3.10 2.48
N LEU A 142 -16.94 3.86 3.54
CA LEU A 142 -17.05 3.37 4.92
C LEU A 142 -18.51 3.11 5.31
N ALA A 143 -19.44 3.95 4.86
CA ALA A 143 -20.87 3.78 5.12
C ALA A 143 -21.48 2.58 4.41
N SER A 144 -20.94 2.18 3.25
CA SER A 144 -21.46 1.01 2.51
C SER A 144 -21.11 -0.32 3.17
N GLY A 145 -19.98 -0.38 3.90
CA GLY A 145 -19.48 -1.60 4.52
C GLY A 145 -18.87 -2.62 3.53
N ASP A 146 -18.68 -2.24 2.27
CA ASP A 146 -18.27 -3.18 1.20
C ASP A 146 -16.77 -3.54 1.21
N VAL A 147 -15.97 -2.90 2.08
CA VAL A 147 -14.51 -3.16 2.14
C VAL A 147 -14.23 -4.63 2.44
N ASP A 148 -14.99 -5.24 3.36
CA ASP A 148 -14.81 -6.65 3.72
C ASP A 148 -15.05 -7.62 2.56
N ALA A 149 -15.92 -7.25 1.62
CA ALA A 149 -16.23 -8.06 0.46
C ALA A 149 -15.00 -8.27 -0.44
N PHE A 150 -14.03 -7.34 -0.44
CA PHE A 150 -12.78 -7.49 -1.19
C PHE A 150 -11.93 -8.67 -0.71
N PHE A 151 -12.03 -9.01 0.57
CA PHE A 151 -11.19 -10.01 1.21
C PHE A 151 -11.83 -11.40 1.32
N ALA A 152 -13.10 -11.53 0.93
CA ALA A 152 -13.80 -12.81 0.99
C ALA A 152 -13.10 -13.87 0.11
N PRO A 153 -13.18 -15.17 0.45
CA PRO A 153 -12.64 -16.24 -0.39
C PRO A 153 -13.16 -16.18 -1.84
N LEU A 154 -12.36 -16.68 -2.79
CA LEU A 154 -12.79 -16.85 -4.18
C LEU A 154 -13.40 -18.23 -4.36
N ALA A 155 -14.50 -18.34 -5.12
CA ALA A 155 -15.06 -19.64 -5.44
C ALA A 155 -14.11 -20.42 -6.37
N GLY A 156 -13.48 -21.49 -5.87
CA GLY A 156 -12.69 -22.46 -6.65
C GLY A 156 -11.35 -21.98 -7.21
N SER A 157 -11.02 -20.69 -7.13
CA SER A 157 -9.79 -20.08 -7.68
C SER A 157 -8.86 -19.51 -6.59
N GLU A 158 -9.01 -20.02 -5.37
CA GLU A 158 -8.15 -19.62 -4.27
C GLU A 158 -6.74 -20.20 -4.48
N LEU A 159 -5.71 -19.44 -4.09
CA LEU A 159 -4.37 -19.98 -3.89
C LEU A 159 -4.42 -20.89 -2.65
N SER A 160 -5.06 -22.04 -2.79
CA SER A 160 -4.98 -23.12 -1.82
C SER A 160 -3.59 -23.74 -1.97
N GLY A 161 -2.97 -24.07 -0.84
CA GLY A 161 -1.59 -24.54 -0.76
C GLY A 161 -1.35 -25.86 -1.48
N GLY A 162 -1.30 -25.83 -2.81
CA GLY A 162 -0.67 -26.86 -3.61
C GLY A 162 0.75 -27.10 -3.12
N GLU A 163 1.24 -28.32 -3.36
CA GLU A 163 2.61 -28.75 -3.10
C GLU A 163 3.60 -27.60 -3.37
N PRO A 164 4.56 -27.34 -2.47
CA PRO A 164 5.56 -26.31 -2.69
C PRO A 164 6.12 -26.45 -4.11
N LEU A 165 6.25 -25.34 -4.83
CA LEU A 165 7.05 -25.29 -6.05
C LEU A 165 8.46 -25.72 -5.65
N GLU A 166 8.78 -27.01 -5.80
CA GLU A 166 10.16 -27.47 -5.80
C GLU A 166 10.82 -26.76 -6.98
N LEU A 167 11.52 -25.67 -6.67
CA LEU A 167 12.48 -25.08 -7.58
C LEU A 167 13.51 -26.17 -7.82
N GLN A 168 13.31 -26.92 -8.90
CA GLN A 168 14.32 -27.78 -9.50
C GLN A 168 15.43 -26.87 -10.00
N LEU A 169 16.26 -26.41 -9.07
CA LEU A 169 17.57 -25.85 -9.38
C LEU A 169 18.36 -27.02 -9.93
N ALA A 170 18.42 -27.10 -11.26
CA ALA A 170 19.32 -28.00 -11.94
C ALA A 170 20.75 -27.67 -11.48
N GLU A 171 21.43 -28.67 -10.92
CA GLU A 171 22.84 -28.63 -10.54
C GLU A 171 23.76 -28.32 -11.73
#